data_AF-A0A821LP17-F1
#
_entry.id   AF-A0A821LP17-F1
#
_cell.length_a   1.000
_cell.length_b   1.000
_cell.length_c   1.000
_cell.angle_alpha   90.00
_cell.angle_beta   90.00
_cell.angle_gamma   90.00
#
_symmetry.space_group_name_H-M   'P 1'
#
loop_
_entity.id
_entity.type
_entity.pdbx_description
1 polymer ?
#
loop_
_entity_poly.entity_id
_entity_poly.type
_entity_poly.pdbx_seq_one_letter_code
_entity_poly.pdbx_strand_id
1 'polypeptide(L)'
;MTTPISTNTNVITNYSAEDIERIINDFYSPTSQLSTEQRQQLNTILENLQYSKSAWDFPWKFLDISKSSSIQFFGAVALCNKISKHLSELDDNQIRELFHQL
;
A
#
# COMPACT_ATOMS: atom_id res chain seq x y z
N MET A 1 6.25 15.95 -22.42
CA MET A 1 7.40 15.04 -22.29
C MET A 1 7.13 14.15 -21.08
N THR A 2 6.53 13.00 -21.29
CA THR A 2 6.19 12.01 -20.25
C THR A 2 7.28 10.95 -20.23
N THR A 3 8.00 10.84 -19.12
CA THR A 3 9.04 9.82 -18.94
C THR A 3 8.44 8.42 -18.95
N PRO A 4 9.04 7.45 -19.66
CA PRO A 4 8.58 6.06 -19.65
C PRO A 4 8.94 5.42 -18.30
N ILE A 5 7.94 4.81 -17.66
CA ILE A 5 8.15 3.96 -16.48
C ILE A 5 9.02 2.78 -16.92
N SER A 6 10.28 2.81 -16.49
CA SER A 6 11.29 1.81 -16.87
C SER A 6 10.96 0.43 -16.30
N THR A 7 11.01 -0.54 -17.21
CA THR A 7 11.04 -1.98 -16.99
C THR A 7 12.21 -2.38 -16.10
N ASN A 8 11.96 -2.98 -14.93
CA ASN A 8 12.91 -3.95 -14.36
C ASN A 8 12.22 -4.95 -13.41
N THR A 9 12.12 -6.18 -13.89
CA THR A 9 11.64 -7.37 -13.17
C THR A 9 12.73 -7.85 -12.21
N ASN A 10 12.94 -7.13 -11.10
CA ASN A 10 13.57 -7.58 -9.85
C ASN A 10 13.85 -6.36 -8.96
N VAL A 11 12.81 -5.79 -8.35
CA VAL A 11 13.06 -4.77 -7.32
C VAL A 11 12.39 -5.20 -6.04
N ILE A 12 13.22 -5.69 -5.12
CA ILE A 12 13.02 -5.55 -3.69
C ILE A 12 12.94 -4.03 -3.45
N THR A 13 11.77 -3.43 -3.71
CA THR A 13 11.55 -2.00 -3.62
C THR A 13 10.90 -1.73 -2.29
N ASN A 14 11.64 -1.15 -1.37
CA ASN A 14 11.04 -0.42 -0.26
C ASN A 14 10.31 0.77 -0.87
N TYR A 15 9.01 0.64 -1.12
CA TYR A 15 8.17 1.76 -1.54
C TYR A 15 7.96 2.70 -0.36
N SER A 16 8.19 4.00 -0.58
CA SER A 16 7.79 5.04 0.37
C SER A 16 6.27 5.16 0.43
N ALA A 17 5.73 5.79 1.47
CA ALA A 17 4.28 6.03 1.56
C ALA A 17 3.79 6.88 0.36
N GLU A 18 4.61 7.84 -0.06
CA GLU A 18 4.36 8.72 -1.19
C GLU A 18 4.34 7.97 -2.53
N ASP A 19 5.24 6.99 -2.71
CA ASP A 19 5.23 6.13 -3.90
C ASP A 19 3.96 5.28 -3.97
N ILE A 20 3.55 4.71 -2.83
CA ILE A 20 2.34 3.88 -2.74
C ILE A 20 1.11 4.74 -3.03
N GLU A 21 1.02 5.96 -2.49
CA GLU A 21 -0.07 6.89 -2.79
C GLU A 21 -0.15 7.21 -4.29
N ARG A 22 0.99 7.47 -4.93
CA ARG A 22 1.04 7.68 -6.38
C ARG A 22 0.51 6.45 -7.13
N ILE A 23 0.93 5.25 -6.76
CA ILE A 23 0.47 4.00 -7.39
C ILE A 23 -1.04 3.82 -7.21
N ILE A 24 -1.58 4.06 -6.01
CA ILE A 24 -3.02 3.98 -5.74
C ILE A 24 -3.78 4.97 -6.62
N ASN A 25 -3.31 6.22 -6.69
CA ASN A 25 -3.94 7.26 -7.50
C ASN A 25 -3.90 6.92 -8.99
N ASP A 26 -2.75 6.45 -9.50
CA ASP A 26 -2.62 6.03 -10.90
C ASP A 26 -3.51 4.82 -11.20
N PHE A 27 -3.66 3.89 -10.26
CA PHE A 27 -4.50 2.71 -10.42
C PHE A 27 -5.99 3.05 -10.44
N TYR A 28 -6.48 3.91 -9.53
CA TYR A 28 -7.91 4.23 -9.40
C TYR A 28 -8.36 5.47 -10.18
N SER A 29 -7.46 6.28 -10.72
CA SER A 29 -7.83 7.49 -11.46
C SER A 29 -8.55 7.14 -12.77
N PRO A 30 -9.73 7.73 -13.04
CA PRO A 30 -10.46 7.51 -14.28
C PRO A 30 -9.77 8.15 -15.49
N THR A 31 -8.84 9.09 -15.27
CA THR A 31 -8.08 9.76 -16.33
C THR A 31 -6.73 9.08 -16.62
N SER A 32 -6.43 8.00 -15.90
CA SER A 32 -5.18 7.26 -16.06
C SER A 32 -5.17 6.50 -17.38
N GLN A 33 -4.16 6.73 -18.21
CA GLN A 33 -4.00 6.08 -19.53
C GLN A 33 -3.16 4.80 -19.44
N LEU A 34 -3.39 3.99 -18.40
CA LEU A 34 -2.67 2.73 -18.21
C LEU A 34 -3.15 1.69 -19.22
N SER A 35 -2.21 0.99 -19.84
CA SER A 35 -2.53 -0.23 -20.58
C SER A 35 -3.03 -1.31 -19.62
N THR A 36 -3.73 -2.32 -20.16
CA THR A 36 -4.16 -3.49 -19.36
C THR A 36 -2.99 -4.14 -18.63
N GLU A 37 -1.83 -4.24 -19.29
CA GLU A 37 -0.62 -4.82 -18.69
C GLU A 37 -0.10 -3.97 -17.53
N GLN A 38 0.00 -2.65 -17.71
CA GLN A 38 0.44 -1.75 -16.64
C GLN A 38 -0.51 -1.79 -15.45
N ARG A 39 -1.82 -1.84 -15.70
CA ARG A 39 -2.82 -1.93 -14.63
C ARG A 39 -2.70 -3.24 -13.86
N GLN A 40 -2.47 -4.35 -14.55
CA GLN A 40 -2.19 -5.64 -13.91
C GLN A 40 -0.91 -5.59 -13.07
N GLN A 41 0.16 -4.95 -13.56
CA GLN A 41 1.40 -4.78 -12.82
C GLN A 41 1.20 -3.97 -11.54
N LEU A 42 0.48 -2.85 -11.60
CA LEU A 42 0.16 -2.04 -10.43
C LEU A 42 -0.70 -2.82 -9.43
N ASN A 43 -1.67 -3.62 -9.91
CA ASN A 43 -2.47 -4.48 -9.05
C ASN A 43 -1.59 -5.47 -8.27
N THR A 44 -0.68 -6.16 -8.96
CA THR A 44 0.28 -7.08 -8.33
C THR A 44 1.16 -6.37 -7.29
N ILE A 45 1.60 -5.14 -7.57
CA ILE A 45 2.38 -4.34 -6.61
C ILE A 45 1.54 -4.03 -5.36
N LEU A 46 0.29 -3.55 -5.55
CA LEU A 46 -0.62 -3.21 -4.46
C LEU A 46 -1.02 -4.44 -3.62
N GLU A 47 -1.20 -5.59 -4.25
CA GLU A 47 -1.44 -6.85 -3.55
C GLU A 47 -0.23 -7.25 -2.69
N ASN A 48 0.97 -7.25 -3.28
CA ASN A 48 2.20 -7.60 -2.56
C ASN A 48 2.49 -6.64 -1.39
N LEU A 49 2.20 -5.35 -1.55
CA LEU A 49 2.38 -4.35 -0.50
C LEU A 49 1.54 -4.65 0.74
N GLN A 50 0.30 -5.14 0.59
CA GLN A 50 -0.57 -5.49 1.72
C GLN A 50 -0.01 -6.62 2.60
N TYR A 51 0.81 -7.50 2.03
CA TYR A 51 1.44 -8.61 2.74
C TYR A 51 2.88 -8.32 3.18
N SER A 52 3.44 -7.18 2.76
CA SER A 52 4.81 -6.80 3.10
C SER A 52 4.96 -6.46 4.59
N LYS A 53 6.20 -6.35 5.06
CA LYS A 53 6.48 -5.88 6.43
C LYS A 53 6.12 -4.41 6.62
N SER A 54 6.27 -3.58 5.58
CA SER A 54 5.96 -2.14 5.66
C SER A 54 4.46 -1.86 5.82
N ALA A 55 3.60 -2.85 5.61
CA ALA A 55 2.17 -2.76 5.88
C ALA A 55 1.81 -2.67 7.38
N TRP A 56 2.79 -2.78 8.28
CA TRP A 56 2.60 -2.38 9.68
C TRP A 56 2.76 -0.86 9.90
N ASP A 57 3.39 -0.15 8.97
CA ASP A 57 3.81 1.25 9.15
C ASP A 57 3.05 2.23 8.25
N PHE A 58 3.01 2.01 6.94
CA PHE A 58 2.43 2.98 6.01
C PHE A 58 0.91 3.19 6.20
N PRO A 59 0.08 2.21 6.62
CA PRO A 59 -1.36 2.42 6.73
C PRO A 59 -1.76 3.57 7.64
N TRP A 60 -1.01 3.80 8.72
CA TRP A 60 -1.30 4.88 9.67
C TRP A 60 -1.23 6.27 9.02
N LYS A 61 -0.33 6.46 8.05
CA LYS A 61 -0.25 7.71 7.27
C LYS A 61 -1.41 7.87 6.29
N PHE A 62 -2.03 6.75 5.88
CA PHE A 62 -3.10 6.73 4.89
C PHE A 62 -4.47 6.93 5.51
N LEU A 63 -4.62 6.62 6.79
CA LEU A 63 -5.84 6.83 7.57
C LEU A 63 -6.04 8.31 7.98
N ASP A 64 -5.13 9.22 7.60
CA ASP A 64 -5.30 10.65 7.81
C ASP A 64 -6.51 11.19 7.02
N ILE A 65 -7.29 12.07 7.65
CA ILE A 65 -8.50 12.66 7.08
C ILE A 65 -8.23 13.49 5.81
N SER A 66 -7.00 13.98 5.62
CA SER A 66 -6.61 14.73 4.44
C SER A 66 -6.41 13.85 3.20
N LYS A 67 -6.37 12.52 3.35
CA LYS A 67 -6.14 11.57 2.26
C LYS A 67 -7.43 11.27 1.51
N SER A 68 -7.32 10.84 0.25
CA SER A 68 -8.49 10.43 -0.53
C SER A 68 -9.10 9.14 0.03
N SER A 69 -10.39 8.92 -0.23
CA SER A 69 -11.07 7.69 0.23
C SER A 69 -10.43 6.42 -0.32
N SER A 70 -9.86 6.45 -1.54
CA SER A 70 -9.13 5.31 -2.11
C SER A 70 -7.84 5.00 -1.34
N ILE A 71 -7.11 6.03 -0.90
CA ILE A 71 -5.89 5.87 -0.10
C ILE A 71 -6.24 5.36 1.31
N GLN A 72 -7.23 5.97 1.97
CA GLN A 72 -7.71 5.53 3.29
C GLN A 72 -8.20 4.08 3.26
N PHE A 73 -8.99 3.73 2.24
CA PHE A 73 -9.49 2.36 2.07
C PHE A 73 -8.35 1.36 1.92
N PHE A 74 -7.35 1.66 1.08
CA PHE A 74 -6.19 0.79 0.93
C PHE A 74 -5.42 0.62 2.25
N GLY A 75 -5.18 1.71 2.99
CA GLY A 75 -4.57 1.67 4.32
C GLY A 75 -5.34 0.77 5.29
N ALA A 76 -6.66 0.97 5.39
CA ALA A 76 -7.52 0.17 6.26
C ALA A 76 -7.49 -1.33 5.91
N VAL A 77 -7.55 -1.68 4.61
CA VAL A 77 -7.50 -3.06 4.14
C VAL A 77 -6.13 -3.69 4.41
N ALA A 78 -5.04 -2.97 4.17
CA ALA A 78 -3.69 -3.45 4.45
C ALA A 78 -3.54 -3.77 5.96
N LEU A 79 -3.92 -2.83 6.82
CA LEU A 79 -3.85 -3.02 8.27
C LEU A 79 -4.75 -4.18 8.76
N CYS A 80 -5.99 -4.25 8.26
CA CYS A 80 -6.91 -5.34 8.59
C CYS A 80 -6.36 -6.71 8.17
N ASN A 81 -5.76 -6.82 6.98
CA ASN A 81 -5.10 -8.04 6.53
C ASN A 81 -3.93 -8.43 7.43
N LYS A 82 -3.10 -7.47 7.84
CA LYS A 82 -1.97 -7.72 8.76
C LYS A 82 -2.44 -8.19 10.13
N ILE A 83 -3.42 -7.53 10.73
CA ILE A 83 -4.01 -7.94 12.01
C ILE A 83 -4.64 -9.33 11.92
N SER A 84 -5.42 -9.59 10.86
CA SER A 84 -6.19 -10.83 10.76
C SER A 84 -5.33 -12.06 10.43
N LYS A 85 -4.22 -11.89 9.70
CA LYS A 85 -3.46 -13.01 9.12
C LYS A 85 -2.00 -13.07 9.56
N HIS A 86 -1.43 -11.97 10.04
CA HIS A 86 0.01 -11.81 10.27
C HIS A 86 0.36 -11.27 11.66
N LEU A 87 -0.59 -11.27 12.61
CA LEU A 87 -0.36 -10.72 13.96
C LEU A 87 0.83 -11.37 14.68
N SER A 88 1.13 -12.64 14.37
CA SER A 88 2.28 -13.39 14.90
C SER A 88 3.65 -12.84 14.47
N GLU A 89 3.70 -11.87 13.56
CA GLU A 89 4.93 -11.14 13.23
C GLU A 89 5.33 -10.11 14.31
N LEU A 90 4.42 -9.78 15.23
CA LEU A 90 4.62 -8.82 16.30
C LEU A 90 4.80 -9.52 17.64
N ASP A 91 5.58 -8.91 18.54
CA ASP A 91 5.66 -9.34 19.94
C ASP A 91 4.48 -8.81 20.79
N ASP A 92 4.33 -9.32 22.01
CA ASP A 92 3.22 -8.96 22.92
C ASP A 92 3.15 -7.46 23.23
N ASN A 93 4.29 -6.75 23.26
CA ASN A 93 4.31 -5.31 23.51
C ASN A 93 3.84 -4.55 22.27
N GLN A 94 4.32 -4.93 21.08
CA GLN A 94 3.88 -4.36 19.81
C GLN A 94 2.38 -4.60 19.57
N ILE A 95 1.86 -5.78 19.90
CA ILE A 95 0.43 -6.09 19.82
C ILE A 95 -0.37 -5.19 20.77
N ARG A 96 0.10 -5.00 22.00
CA ARG A 96 -0.56 -4.11 22.97
C ARG A 96 -0.63 -2.67 22.46
N GLU A 97 0.48 -2.14 21.95
CA GLU A 97 0.53 -0.79 21.38
C GLU A 97 -0.39 -0.64 20.17
N LEU A 98 -0.41 -1.63 19.29
CA LEU A 98 -1.30 -1.67 18.14
C LEU A 98 -2.77 -1.54 18.55
N PHE A 99 -3.22 -2.31 19.54
CA PHE A 99 -4.61 -2.23 20.03
C PHE A 99 -4.93 -0.95 20.79
N HIS A 100 -3.94 -0.22 21.28
CA HIS A 100 -4.16 1.10 21.88
C HIS A 100 -4.35 2.20 20.82
N GLN A 101 -3.85 1.98 19.60
CA GLN A 101 -3.96 2.94 18.48
C GLN A 101 -5.24 2.76 17.64
N LEU A 102 -5.89 1.60 17.74
CA LEU A 102 -7.15 1.26 17.08
C LEU A 102 -8.37 1.75 17.87
#